data_AF-A0A316BFB0-F1
#
_entry.id   AF-A0A316BFB0-F1
#
_cell.length_a   1.000
_cell.length_b   1.000
_cell.length_c   1.000
_cell.angle_alpha   90.00
_cell.angle_beta   90.00
_cell.angle_gamma   90.00
#
_symmetry.space_group_name_H-M   'P 1'
#
loop_
_entity.id
_entity.type
_entity.pdbx_description
1 polymer ?
#
loop_
_entity_poly.entity_id
_entity_poly.type
_entity_poly.pdbx_seq_one_letter_code
_entity_poly.pdbx_strand_id
1 'polypeptide(L)'
;MSRGKTGLVVLTLFAVMFFLFIAILFGSSTKRQENIDRKADIEAKLDIIAQTDLTIYWIGEVPKELEHLMPVINVIPPETASEETLPIKIFPYHVTEYDPEGNYVSEAHPREYPRYMLIVLYGDFVLSDAGREALLDSISKNGVPVIAIGDEAAAYLGKLLNRVRYHEGPGSSLYYCLGKGYKENLIPVEKVSAGGIDLAEGIPDIIEISKADYVPQ
;
A
#
# COMPACT_ATOMS: atom_id res chain seq x y z
N MET A 1 62.10 -25.32 16.32
CA MET A 1 60.63 -25.57 16.40
C MET A 1 60.35 -26.94 15.80
N SER A 2 59.64 -27.83 16.50
CA SER A 2 59.38 -29.20 16.01
C SER A 2 58.27 -29.20 14.96
N ARG A 3 58.47 -29.95 13.87
CA ARG A 3 57.54 -30.07 12.73
C ARG A 3 56.09 -30.43 13.13
N GLY A 4 55.90 -31.08 14.28
CA GLY A 4 54.58 -31.40 14.82
C GLY A 4 53.78 -30.19 15.32
N LYS A 5 54.43 -29.13 15.83
CA LYS A 5 53.74 -27.91 16.27
C LYS A 5 53.24 -27.09 15.08
N THR A 6 54.01 -27.04 14.00
CA THR A 6 53.62 -26.33 12.77
C THR A 6 52.48 -27.06 12.06
N GLY A 7 52.51 -28.40 12.00
CA GLY A 7 51.42 -29.21 11.42
C GLY A 7 50.10 -29.05 12.17
N LEU A 8 50.14 -29.00 13.51
CA LEU A 8 48.95 -28.78 14.33
C LEU A 8 48.33 -27.40 14.07
N VAL A 9 49.14 -26.34 14.03
CA VAL A 9 48.66 -24.96 13.77
C VAL A 9 48.00 -24.85 12.39
N VAL A 10 48.58 -25.45 11.35
CA VAL A 10 48.00 -25.44 10.01
C VAL A 10 46.67 -26.20 9.98
N LEU A 11 46.58 -27.35 10.65
CA LEU A 11 45.36 -28.15 10.69
C LEU A 11 44.21 -27.41 11.41
N THR A 12 44.50 -26.72 12.53
CA THR A 12 43.51 -25.92 13.24
C THR A 12 43.04 -24.74 12.39
N LEU A 13 43.94 -24.09 11.64
CA LEU A 13 43.59 -22.99 10.74
C LEU A 13 42.65 -23.46 9.63
N PHE A 14 42.93 -24.61 9.00
CA PHE A 14 42.07 -25.20 7.99
C PHE A 14 40.71 -25.61 8.55
N ALA A 15 40.66 -26.17 9.76
CA ALA A 15 39.39 -26.50 10.41
C ALA A 15 38.53 -25.25 10.66
N VAL A 16 39.12 -24.16 11.16
CA VAL A 16 38.41 -22.89 11.39
C VAL A 16 37.90 -22.31 10.07
N MET A 17 38.71 -22.31 9.01
CA MET A 17 38.26 -21.85 7.69
C MET A 17 37.13 -22.71 7.12
N PHE A 18 37.18 -24.02 7.33
CA PHE A 18 36.13 -24.95 6.90
C PHE A 18 34.82 -24.72 7.64
N PHE A 19 34.86 -24.52 8.96
CA PHE A 19 33.67 -24.17 9.74
C PHE A 19 33.08 -22.81 9.33
N LEU A 20 33.93 -21.81 9.04
CA LEU A 20 33.48 -20.52 8.55
C LEU A 20 32.78 -20.65 7.18
N PHE A 21 33.35 -21.47 6.30
CA PHE A 21 32.79 -21.74 4.96
C PHE A 21 31.44 -22.46 5.04
N ILE A 22 31.30 -23.45 5.93
CA ILE A 22 30.03 -24.13 6.22
C ILE A 22 28.99 -23.14 6.75
N ALA A 23 29.37 -22.29 7.72
CA ALA A 23 28.44 -21.31 8.30
C ALA A 23 27.92 -20.32 7.24
N ILE A 24 28.78 -19.88 6.31
CA ILE A 24 28.40 -18.99 5.20
C ILE A 24 27.46 -19.72 4.22
N LEU A 25 27.77 -20.96 3.84
CA LEU A 25 26.94 -21.75 2.92
C LEU A 25 25.56 -22.05 3.49
N PHE A 26 25.49 -22.60 4.71
CA PHE A 26 24.21 -22.93 5.35
C PHE A 26 23.40 -21.67 5.67
N GLY A 27 24.04 -20.59 6.15
CA GLY A 27 23.36 -19.32 6.43
C GLY A 27 22.79 -18.64 5.18
N SER A 28 23.41 -18.84 4.01
CA SER A 28 22.89 -18.30 2.74
C SER A 28 21.73 -19.13 2.18
N SER A 29 21.77 -20.45 2.36
CA SER A 29 20.73 -21.36 1.85
C SER A 29 19.44 -21.24 2.65
N THR A 30 19.51 -21.14 3.98
CA THR A 30 18.32 -21.00 4.84
C THR A 30 17.62 -19.67 4.62
N LYS A 31 18.37 -18.56 4.53
CA LYS A 31 17.79 -17.23 4.22
C LYS A 31 17.14 -17.16 2.84
N ARG A 32 17.69 -17.87 1.85
CA ARG A 32 17.07 -17.96 0.52
C ARG A 32 15.76 -18.74 0.57
N GLN A 33 15.72 -19.86 1.30
CA GLN A 33 14.50 -20.65 1.43
C GLN A 33 13.41 -19.87 2.18
N GLU A 34 13.77 -19.21 3.28
CA GLU A 34 12.83 -18.39 4.06
C GLU A 34 12.21 -17.26 3.22
N ASN A 35 13.00 -16.59 2.37
CA ASN A 35 12.47 -15.56 1.48
C ASN A 35 11.55 -16.12 0.38
N ILE A 36 11.82 -17.34 -0.11
CA ILE A 36 10.95 -18.00 -1.09
C ILE A 36 9.62 -18.38 -0.44
N ASP A 37 9.67 -18.97 0.75
CA ASP A 37 8.47 -19.38 1.49
C ASP A 37 7.62 -18.15 1.87
N ARG A 38 8.24 -17.06 2.36
CA ARG A 38 7.56 -15.78 2.64
C ARG A 38 6.89 -15.20 1.40
N LYS A 39 7.55 -15.24 0.24
CA LYS A 39 6.97 -14.73 -1.00
C LYS A 39 5.74 -15.55 -1.41
N ALA A 40 5.82 -16.88 -1.33
CA ALA A 40 4.70 -17.76 -1.65
C ALA A 40 3.48 -17.53 -0.73
N ASP A 41 3.71 -17.32 0.56
CA ASP A 41 2.64 -17.01 1.52
C ASP A 41 1.96 -15.67 1.22
N ILE A 42 2.73 -14.66 0.82
CA ILE A 42 2.20 -13.35 0.41
C ILE A 42 1.37 -13.52 -0.87
N GLU A 43 1.91 -14.18 -1.89
CA GLU A 43 1.20 -14.42 -3.16
C GLU A 43 -0.14 -15.12 -2.92
N ALA A 44 -0.20 -16.14 -2.05
CA ALA A 44 -1.44 -16.83 -1.71
C ALA A 44 -2.48 -15.91 -1.03
N LYS A 45 -2.05 -14.99 -0.16
CA LYS A 45 -2.95 -13.98 0.43
C LYS A 45 -3.46 -12.99 -0.61
N LEU A 46 -2.58 -12.52 -1.50
CA LEU A 46 -2.92 -11.58 -2.55
C LEU A 46 -3.91 -12.18 -3.56
N ASP A 47 -3.77 -13.46 -3.89
CA ASP A 47 -4.69 -14.18 -4.80
C ASP A 47 -6.13 -14.22 -4.28
N ILE A 48 -6.31 -14.42 -2.97
CA ILE A 48 -7.64 -14.39 -2.33
C ILE A 48 -8.25 -12.99 -2.45
N ILE A 49 -7.44 -11.96 -2.24
CA ILE A 49 -7.88 -10.57 -2.36
C ILE A 49 -8.23 -10.22 -3.81
N ALA A 50 -7.42 -10.65 -4.78
CA ALA A 50 -7.65 -10.41 -6.20
C ALA A 50 -8.96 -11.03 -6.73
N GLN A 51 -9.48 -12.06 -6.05
CA GLN A 51 -10.76 -12.70 -6.36
C GLN A 51 -11.97 -12.08 -5.64
N THR A 52 -11.74 -11.08 -4.78
CA THR A 52 -12.79 -10.39 -4.05
C THR A 52 -13.34 -9.23 -4.90
N ASP A 53 -14.63 -8.91 -4.75
CA ASP A 53 -15.26 -7.71 -5.34
C ASP A 53 -14.78 -6.41 -4.66
N LEU A 54 -13.52 -6.06 -4.94
CA LEU A 54 -12.77 -4.94 -4.40
C LEU A 54 -12.10 -4.18 -5.55
N THR A 55 -12.12 -2.86 -5.50
CA THR A 55 -11.18 -2.03 -6.28
C THR A 55 -10.31 -1.20 -5.35
N ILE A 56 -9.01 -1.24 -5.62
CA ILE A 56 -7.98 -0.45 -4.95
C ILE A 56 -7.59 0.70 -5.86
N TYR A 57 -7.93 1.92 -5.49
CA TYR A 57 -7.52 3.14 -6.20
C TYR A 57 -6.16 3.55 -5.67
N TRP A 58 -5.11 3.28 -6.45
CA TRP A 58 -3.73 3.48 -6.03
C TRP A 58 -3.16 4.77 -6.60
N ILE A 59 -2.88 5.74 -5.74
CA ILE A 59 -2.27 7.01 -6.12
C ILE A 59 -0.78 6.95 -5.84
N GLY A 60 0.03 7.00 -6.90
CA GLY A 60 1.49 6.88 -6.85
C GLY A 60 2.01 5.58 -7.47
N GLU A 61 3.25 5.21 -7.13
CA GLU A 61 3.90 4.01 -7.67
C GLU A 61 3.41 2.74 -6.96
N VAL A 62 3.12 1.67 -7.70
CA VAL A 62 2.77 0.37 -7.12
C VAL A 62 4.05 -0.44 -6.90
N PRO A 63 4.35 -0.91 -5.67
CA PRO A 63 5.45 -1.83 -5.42
C PRO A 63 5.35 -3.08 -6.30
N LYS A 64 6.47 -3.52 -6.88
CA LYS A 64 6.51 -4.68 -7.80
C LYS A 64 6.05 -5.97 -7.15
N GLU A 65 6.23 -6.06 -5.84
CA GLU A 65 5.82 -7.20 -5.02
C GLU A 65 4.29 -7.38 -4.98
N LEU A 66 3.51 -6.37 -5.38
CA LEU A 66 2.04 -6.39 -5.44
C LEU A 66 1.50 -6.64 -6.85
N GLU A 67 2.33 -7.08 -7.80
CA GLU A 67 1.92 -7.32 -9.19
C GLU A 67 0.70 -8.25 -9.31
N HIS A 68 0.56 -9.22 -8.42
CA HIS A 68 -0.61 -10.12 -8.40
C HIS A 68 -1.93 -9.41 -8.06
N LEU A 69 -1.90 -8.25 -7.40
CA LEU A 69 -3.09 -7.43 -7.15
C LEU A 69 -3.46 -6.52 -8.31
N MET A 70 -2.67 -6.45 -9.38
CA MET A 70 -2.96 -5.57 -10.53
C MET A 70 -4.37 -5.73 -11.12
N PRO A 71 -5.02 -6.92 -11.13
CA PRO A 71 -6.41 -7.03 -11.60
C PRO A 71 -7.43 -6.22 -10.78
N VAL A 72 -7.14 -5.93 -9.52
CA VAL A 72 -8.01 -5.15 -8.61
C VAL A 72 -7.48 -3.74 -8.33
N ILE A 73 -6.26 -3.43 -8.77
CA ILE A 73 -5.66 -2.11 -8.61
C ILE A 73 -5.95 -1.24 -9.84
N ASN A 74 -6.60 -0.11 -9.59
CA ASN A 74 -6.69 0.99 -10.54
C ASN A 74 -5.60 2.03 -10.20
N VAL A 75 -4.55 2.09 -11.00
CA VAL A 75 -3.44 3.03 -10.79
C VAL A 75 -3.84 4.42 -11.30
N ILE A 76 -3.79 5.40 -10.42
CA ILE A 76 -4.11 6.81 -10.70
C ILE A 76 -2.82 7.63 -10.58
N PRO A 77 -2.30 8.14 -11.71
CA PRO A 77 -1.28 9.18 -11.67
C PRO A 77 -1.79 10.41 -10.89
N PRO A 78 -1.01 10.96 -9.93
CA PRO A 78 -1.44 12.08 -9.08
C PRO A 78 -2.01 13.28 -9.84
N GLU A 79 -1.45 13.59 -11.01
CA GLU A 79 -1.86 14.69 -11.89
C GLU A 79 -3.23 14.48 -12.55
N THR A 80 -3.71 13.23 -12.62
CA THR A 80 -5.00 12.86 -13.20
C THR A 80 -6.08 12.59 -12.16
N ALA A 81 -5.73 12.70 -10.87
CA ALA A 81 -6.69 12.54 -9.79
C ALA A 81 -7.79 13.60 -9.90
N SER A 82 -9.04 13.15 -10.05
CA SER A 82 -10.22 13.99 -10.26
C SER A 82 -11.48 13.21 -9.90
N GLU A 83 -12.64 13.85 -10.01
CA GLU A 83 -13.94 13.18 -9.84
C GLU A 83 -14.16 12.04 -10.83
N GLU A 84 -13.51 12.10 -12.00
CA GLU A 84 -13.62 11.08 -13.02
C GLU A 84 -12.74 9.86 -12.77
N THR A 85 -11.68 9.97 -11.97
CA THR A 85 -10.73 8.87 -11.73
C THR A 85 -10.88 8.27 -10.33
N LEU A 86 -11.38 9.05 -9.37
CA LEU A 86 -11.58 8.62 -7.98
C LEU A 86 -13.01 8.12 -7.70
N PRO A 87 -13.21 7.31 -6.64
CA PRO A 87 -14.49 6.70 -6.33
C PRO A 87 -15.44 7.68 -5.61
N ILE A 88 -15.99 8.63 -6.36
CA ILE A 88 -17.07 9.51 -5.90
C ILE A 88 -18.37 9.03 -6.52
N LYS A 89 -19.38 8.65 -5.71
CA LYS A 89 -20.67 8.16 -6.22
C LYS A 89 -21.38 9.39 -6.75
N ILE A 90 -21.47 9.47 -8.06
CA ILE A 90 -22.27 10.49 -8.74
C ILE A 90 -23.74 10.04 -8.70
N PHE A 91 -24.63 10.84 -9.28
CA PHE A 91 -26.04 10.54 -9.42
C PHE A 91 -26.28 9.13 -9.97
N PRO A 92 -27.30 8.41 -9.45
CA PRO A 92 -27.62 7.05 -9.89
C PRO A 92 -28.25 6.99 -11.29
N TYR A 93 -28.42 8.13 -11.95
CA TYR A 93 -28.99 8.28 -13.28
C TYR A 93 -28.16 9.25 -14.10
N HIS A 94 -28.30 9.16 -15.41
CA HIS A 94 -27.66 10.05 -16.35
C HIS A 94 -28.16 11.49 -16.16
N VAL A 95 -27.24 12.44 -15.98
CA VAL A 95 -27.55 13.86 -15.84
C VAL A 95 -26.80 14.64 -16.91
N THR A 96 -27.52 15.51 -17.62
CA THR A 96 -26.93 16.50 -18.53
C THR A 96 -27.28 17.88 -17.99
N GLU A 97 -26.27 18.70 -17.75
CA GLU A 97 -26.41 20.06 -17.26
C GLU A 97 -26.33 21.04 -18.43
N TYR A 98 -27.29 21.96 -18.45
CA TYR A 98 -27.34 23.08 -19.39
C TYR A 98 -27.33 24.39 -18.61
N ASP A 99 -26.67 25.41 -19.15
CA ASP A 99 -26.72 26.75 -18.58
C ASP A 99 -28.13 27.38 -18.78
N PRO A 100 -28.45 28.51 -18.12
CA PRO A 100 -29.73 29.19 -18.31
C PRO A 100 -30.03 29.60 -19.76
N GLU A 101 -28.99 29.72 -20.59
CA GLU A 101 -29.06 30.03 -22.02
C GLU A 101 -29.29 28.78 -22.90
N GLY A 102 -29.29 27.57 -22.32
CA GLY A 102 -29.51 26.30 -22.99
C GLY A 102 -28.26 25.69 -23.65
N ASN A 103 -27.06 26.23 -23.39
CA ASN A 103 -25.81 25.62 -23.84
C ASN A 103 -25.42 24.47 -22.93
N TYR A 104 -24.78 23.47 -23.52
CA TYR A 104 -24.25 22.32 -22.81
C TYR A 104 -23.12 22.73 -21.85
N VAL A 105 -23.22 22.29 -20.58
CA VAL A 105 -22.21 22.54 -19.53
C VAL A 105 -21.48 21.25 -19.19
N SER A 106 -22.21 20.21 -18.79
CA SER A 106 -21.62 18.95 -18.31
C SER A 106 -22.54 17.74 -18.55
N GLU A 107 -21.96 16.54 -18.56
CA GLU A 107 -22.68 15.27 -18.67
C GLU A 107 -22.07 14.29 -17.65
N ALA A 108 -22.94 13.66 -16.86
CA ALA A 108 -22.55 12.72 -15.81
C ALA A 108 -23.27 11.40 -16.00
N HIS A 109 -22.52 10.34 -16.33
CA HIS A 109 -23.06 8.99 -16.46
C HIS A 109 -23.03 8.24 -15.11
N PRO A 110 -24.06 7.42 -14.83
CA PRO A 110 -24.03 6.55 -13.66
C PRO A 110 -22.89 5.55 -13.79
N ARG A 111 -22.14 5.37 -12.69
CA ARG A 111 -21.03 4.44 -12.59
C ARG A 111 -21.38 3.32 -11.63
N GLU A 112 -21.09 2.09 -12.03
CA GLU A 112 -21.14 0.95 -11.12
C GLU A 112 -19.86 0.96 -10.27
N TYR A 113 -20.04 0.85 -8.94
CA TYR A 113 -18.93 0.75 -8.00
C TYR A 113 -18.88 -0.67 -7.45
N PRO A 114 -17.67 -1.22 -7.23
CA PRO A 114 -17.52 -2.52 -6.58
C PRO A 114 -18.08 -2.47 -5.16
N ARG A 115 -18.36 -3.64 -4.59
CA ARG A 115 -18.85 -3.75 -3.21
C ARG A 115 -17.89 -3.14 -2.19
N TYR A 116 -16.59 -3.32 -2.39
CA TYR A 116 -15.54 -2.78 -1.53
C TYR A 116 -14.62 -1.84 -2.33
N MET A 117 -14.24 -0.73 -1.71
CA MET A 117 -13.32 0.24 -2.28
C MET A 117 -12.26 0.62 -1.24
N LEU A 118 -11.04 0.85 -1.69
CA LEU A 118 -9.93 1.34 -0.87
C LEU A 118 -9.12 2.34 -1.69
N ILE A 119 -8.74 3.46 -1.10
CA ILE A 119 -7.74 4.35 -1.70
C ILE A 119 -6.40 4.12 -0.99
N VAL A 120 -5.35 3.91 -1.78
CA VAL A 120 -3.97 3.80 -1.30
C VAL A 120 -3.20 5.01 -1.80
N LEU A 121 -2.58 5.74 -0.89
CA LEU A 121 -1.65 6.82 -1.17
C LEU A 121 -0.24 6.31 -0.89
N TYR A 122 0.62 6.27 -1.90
CA TYR A 122 1.98 5.74 -1.75
C TYR A 122 3.03 6.62 -2.40
N GLY A 123 4.14 6.82 -1.67
CA GLY A 123 5.29 7.56 -2.15
C GLY A 123 5.18 9.07 -1.94
N ASP A 124 5.98 9.81 -2.70
CA ASP A 124 5.98 11.26 -2.73
C ASP A 124 5.17 11.75 -3.93
N PHE A 125 4.11 12.52 -3.66
CA PHE A 125 3.23 13.06 -4.68
C PHE A 125 2.53 14.32 -4.20
N VAL A 126 2.04 15.11 -5.16
CA VAL A 126 1.20 16.28 -4.91
C VAL A 126 -0.01 16.18 -5.82
N LEU A 127 -1.21 16.17 -5.22
CA LEU A 127 -2.46 16.25 -5.98
C LEU A 127 -2.77 17.69 -6.34
N SER A 128 -3.41 17.87 -7.50
CA SER A 128 -4.05 19.13 -7.88
C SER A 128 -5.17 19.48 -6.89
N ASP A 129 -5.64 20.74 -6.91
CA ASP A 129 -6.80 21.14 -6.08
C ASP A 129 -8.04 20.29 -6.39
N ALA A 130 -8.28 19.99 -7.66
CA ALA A 130 -9.37 19.10 -8.10
C ALA A 130 -9.20 17.66 -7.55
N GLY A 131 -7.98 17.12 -7.59
CA GLY A 131 -7.69 15.80 -7.02
C GLY A 131 -7.84 15.75 -5.51
N ARG A 132 -7.47 16.85 -4.82
CA ARG A 132 -7.65 17.00 -3.38
C ARG A 132 -9.13 17.02 -3.01
N GLU A 133 -9.95 17.78 -3.72
CA GLU A 133 -11.40 17.83 -3.52
C GLU A 133 -12.04 16.48 -3.81
N ALA A 134 -11.67 15.84 -4.92
CA ALA A 134 -12.16 14.52 -5.29
C ALA A 134 -11.82 13.43 -4.24
N LEU A 135 -10.63 13.49 -3.63
CA LEU A 135 -10.23 12.60 -2.54
C LEU A 135 -11.07 12.85 -1.27
N LEU A 136 -11.27 14.12 -0.90
CA LEU A 136 -12.15 14.48 0.22
C LEU A 136 -13.59 14.04 0.00
N ASP A 137 -14.11 14.16 -1.21
CA ASP A 137 -15.45 13.72 -1.57
C ASP A 137 -15.57 12.20 -1.55
N SER A 138 -14.57 11.47 -2.04
CA SER A 138 -14.50 10.01 -1.93
C SER A 138 -14.56 9.55 -0.47
N ILE A 139 -13.92 10.30 0.43
CA ILE A 139 -13.95 10.03 1.87
C ILE A 139 -15.31 10.39 2.48
N SER A 140 -15.79 11.61 2.24
CA SER A 140 -16.90 12.21 2.99
C SER A 140 -18.27 11.80 2.45
N LYS A 141 -18.44 11.69 1.14
CA LYS A 141 -19.70 11.32 0.49
C LYS A 141 -19.86 9.80 0.41
N ASN A 142 -18.77 9.09 0.12
CA ASN A 142 -18.83 7.65 -0.13
C ASN A 142 -18.33 6.79 1.03
N GLY A 143 -17.67 7.39 2.02
CA GLY A 143 -17.08 6.66 3.15
C GLY A 143 -15.89 5.78 2.76
N VAL A 144 -15.24 6.02 1.62
CA VAL A 144 -14.16 5.16 1.13
C VAL A 144 -12.96 5.23 2.11
N PRO A 145 -12.49 4.09 2.64
CA PRO A 145 -11.30 4.05 3.46
C PRO A 145 -10.06 4.48 2.67
N VAL A 146 -9.15 5.16 3.35
CA VAL A 146 -7.89 5.63 2.77
C VAL A 146 -6.74 5.16 3.64
N ILE A 147 -5.72 4.56 3.04
CA ILE A 147 -4.43 4.34 3.68
C ILE A 147 -3.35 5.15 2.98
N ALA A 148 -2.61 5.91 3.75
CA ALA A 148 -1.40 6.59 3.33
C ALA A 148 -0.18 5.87 3.88
N ILE A 149 0.75 5.52 3.00
CA ILE A 149 1.94 4.72 3.29
C ILE A 149 3.16 5.54 2.91
N GLY A 150 4.04 5.75 3.88
CA GLY A 150 5.19 6.63 3.76
C GLY A 150 4.93 7.99 4.40
N ASP A 151 6.02 8.68 4.75
CA ASP A 151 5.96 9.87 5.59
C ASP A 151 5.22 11.02 4.92
N GLU A 152 5.54 11.28 3.65
CA GLU A 152 4.91 12.34 2.85
C GLU A 152 3.43 12.05 2.61
N ALA A 153 3.07 10.83 2.19
CA ALA A 153 1.68 10.43 2.02
C ALA A 153 0.89 10.57 3.33
N ALA A 154 1.44 10.10 4.45
CA ALA A 154 0.78 10.18 5.75
C ALA A 154 0.66 11.63 6.26
N ALA A 155 1.68 12.46 6.01
CA ALA A 155 1.62 13.90 6.30
C ALA A 155 0.59 14.61 5.41
N TYR A 156 0.51 14.26 4.13
CA TYR A 156 -0.47 14.78 3.19
C TYR A 156 -1.89 14.47 3.65
N LEU A 157 -2.19 13.20 3.95
CA LEU A 157 -3.50 12.79 4.44
C LEU A 157 -3.84 13.44 5.79
N GLY A 158 -2.85 13.56 6.68
CA GLY A 158 -3.00 14.28 7.95
C GLY A 158 -3.40 15.75 7.74
N LYS A 159 -2.71 16.48 6.85
CA LYS A 159 -3.06 17.87 6.50
C LYS A 159 -4.45 17.96 5.85
N LEU A 160 -4.76 17.03 4.94
CA LEU A 160 -6.05 16.98 4.25
C LEU A 160 -7.23 16.85 5.22
N LEU A 161 -7.08 15.98 6.21
CA LEU A 161 -8.08 15.74 7.25
C LEU A 161 -8.01 16.74 8.41
N ASN A 162 -7.14 17.76 8.31
CA ASN A 162 -6.82 18.72 9.38
C ASN A 162 -6.54 18.03 10.73
N ARG A 163 -5.72 16.97 10.70
CA ARG A 163 -5.39 16.14 11.85
C ARG A 163 -3.94 16.33 12.28
N VAL A 164 -3.76 16.55 13.58
CA VAL A 164 -2.45 16.49 14.23
C VAL A 164 -2.05 15.02 14.41
N ARG A 165 -0.89 14.67 13.88
CA ARG A 165 -0.32 13.33 14.00
C ARG A 165 0.46 13.20 15.30
N TYR A 166 0.42 12.01 15.90
CA TYR A 166 1.20 11.71 17.11
C TYR A 166 2.53 11.04 16.79
N HIS A 167 2.57 10.22 15.75
CA HIS A 167 3.77 9.57 15.27
C HIS A 167 4.26 10.31 14.03
N GLU A 168 5.40 10.96 14.15
CA GLU A 168 6.15 11.59 13.06
C GLU A 168 7.54 10.96 13.00
N GLY A 169 8.00 10.64 11.79
CA GLY A 169 9.27 9.97 11.58
C GLY A 169 9.22 8.94 10.45
N PRO A 170 10.39 8.39 10.07
CA PRO A 170 10.52 7.47 8.95
C PRO A 170 9.64 6.24 9.10
N GLY A 171 9.04 5.80 8.01
CA GLY A 171 8.22 4.59 7.94
C GLY A 171 6.80 4.79 8.47
N SER A 172 6.28 6.01 8.41
CA SER A 172 4.93 6.30 8.87
C SER A 172 3.85 5.69 7.97
N SER A 173 2.73 5.28 8.57
CA SER A 173 1.48 5.05 7.84
C SER A 173 0.28 5.67 8.57
N LEU A 174 -0.73 6.08 7.81
CA LEU A 174 -1.97 6.66 8.34
C LEU A 174 -3.16 6.05 7.63
N TYR A 175 -4.05 5.40 8.37
CA TYR A 175 -5.32 4.90 7.89
C TYR A 175 -6.45 5.80 8.37
N TYR A 176 -7.44 6.05 7.52
CA TYR A 176 -8.68 6.73 7.86
C TYR A 176 -9.88 6.04 7.24
N CYS A 177 -10.95 5.92 8.02
CA CYS A 177 -12.27 5.52 7.52
C CYS A 177 -13.36 6.34 8.22
N LEU A 178 -14.33 6.81 7.44
CA LEU A 178 -15.46 7.58 7.97
C LEU A 178 -16.23 6.75 9.01
N GLY A 179 -16.58 7.36 10.14
CA GLY A 179 -17.26 6.70 11.26
C GLY A 179 -16.37 5.81 12.13
N LYS A 180 -15.22 5.35 11.65
CA LYS A 180 -14.22 4.58 12.42
C LYS A 180 -13.07 5.44 12.93
N GLY A 181 -12.85 6.60 12.32
CA GLY A 181 -11.77 7.52 12.67
C GLY A 181 -10.46 7.15 11.98
N TYR A 182 -9.35 7.61 12.57
CA TYR A 182 -8.01 7.38 12.05
C TYR A 182 -7.22 6.40 12.92
N LYS A 183 -6.28 5.68 12.30
CA LYS A 183 -5.33 4.78 12.95
C LYS A 183 -3.94 5.08 12.40
N GLU A 184 -2.97 5.36 13.27
CA GLU A 184 -1.58 5.58 12.87
C GLU A 184 -0.79 4.28 12.95
N ASN A 185 0.18 4.10 12.04
CA ASN A 185 1.10 2.97 11.97
C ASN A 185 0.40 1.60 11.97
N LEU A 186 -0.69 1.49 11.20
CA LEU A 186 -1.39 0.22 10.99
C LEU A 186 -0.47 -0.80 10.30
N ILE A 187 0.39 -0.32 9.40
CA ILE A 187 1.57 -1.06 8.94
C ILE A 187 2.74 -0.71 9.88
N PRO A 188 3.42 -1.70 10.48
CA PRO A 188 4.56 -1.48 11.34
C PRO A 188 5.64 -0.62 10.67
N VAL A 189 6.22 0.30 11.45
CA VAL A 189 7.19 1.29 10.97
C VAL A 189 8.40 0.64 10.31
N GLU A 190 8.81 -0.51 10.83
CA GLU A 190 9.92 -1.30 10.32
C GLU A 190 9.63 -1.84 8.91
N LYS A 191 8.38 -2.25 8.64
CA LYS A 191 7.95 -2.77 7.34
C LYS A 191 7.85 -1.66 6.31
N VAL A 192 7.28 -0.52 6.68
CA VAL A 192 7.22 0.66 5.79
C VAL A 192 8.63 1.16 5.48
N SER A 193 9.50 1.27 6.49
CA SER A 193 10.88 1.72 6.29
C SER A 193 11.72 0.74 5.45
N ALA A 194 11.51 -0.57 5.60
CA ALA A 194 12.23 -1.58 4.83
C ALA A 194 11.79 -1.60 3.36
N GLY A 195 10.50 -1.34 3.08
CA GLY A 195 9.95 -1.39 1.74
C GLY A 195 9.88 -2.80 1.14
N GLY A 196 9.69 -2.88 -0.18
CA GLY A 196 9.68 -4.14 -0.94
C GLY A 196 8.74 -5.20 -0.35
N ILE A 197 9.28 -6.41 -0.11
CA ILE A 197 8.54 -7.57 0.40
C ILE A 197 7.96 -7.31 1.80
N ASP A 198 8.70 -6.63 2.69
CA ASP A 198 8.24 -6.39 4.06
C ASP A 198 7.03 -5.46 4.09
N LEU A 199 7.02 -4.44 3.23
CA LEU A 199 5.84 -3.59 3.04
C LEU A 199 4.67 -4.38 2.42
N ALA A 200 4.94 -5.15 1.37
CA ALA A 200 3.94 -5.96 0.68
C ALA A 200 3.24 -6.96 1.62
N GLU A 201 3.95 -7.48 2.61
CA GLU A 201 3.39 -8.37 3.63
C GLU A 201 2.36 -7.67 4.53
N GLY A 202 2.51 -6.36 4.77
CA GLY A 202 1.60 -5.60 5.63
C GLY A 202 0.28 -5.22 4.97
N ILE A 203 0.28 -5.04 3.64
CA ILE A 203 -0.86 -4.50 2.89
C ILE A 203 -2.12 -5.40 2.91
N PRO A 204 -2.02 -6.73 2.76
CA PRO A 204 -3.18 -7.63 2.84
C PRO A 204 -3.99 -7.48 4.12
N ASP A 205 -3.32 -7.35 5.26
CA ASP A 205 -3.99 -7.23 6.56
C ASP A 205 -4.78 -5.92 6.65
N ILE A 206 -4.27 -4.84 6.04
CA ILE A 206 -4.98 -3.56 5.93
C ILE A 206 -6.23 -3.70 5.07
N ILE A 207 -6.14 -4.43 3.95
CA ILE A 207 -7.27 -4.62 3.04
C ILE A 207 -8.42 -5.35 3.75
N GLU A 208 -8.12 -6.36 4.58
CA GLU A 208 -9.16 -7.02 5.37
C GLU A 208 -9.75 -6.10 6.44
N ILE A 209 -8.94 -5.27 7.09
CA ILE A 209 -9.43 -4.23 8.02
C ILE A 209 -10.33 -3.24 7.29
N SER A 210 -9.92 -2.77 6.10
CA SER A 210 -10.70 -1.78 5.33
C SER A 210 -12.03 -2.34 4.86
N LYS A 211 -12.09 -3.61 4.45
CA LYS A 211 -13.34 -4.30 4.11
C LYS A 211 -14.31 -4.39 5.29
N ALA A 212 -13.79 -4.65 6.50
CA ALA A 212 -14.60 -4.73 7.70
C ALA A 212 -15.07 -3.34 8.19
N ASP A 213 -14.23 -2.32 8.02
CA ASP A 213 -14.50 -0.95 8.43
C ASP A 213 -15.39 -0.21 7.41
N TYR A 214 -15.38 -0.60 6.13
CA TYR A 214 -16.15 0.05 5.07
C TYR A 214 -17.65 -0.17 5.20
N VAL A 215 -18.38 0.93 5.35
CA VAL A 215 -19.84 0.97 5.31
C VAL A 215 -20.24 1.86 4.14
N PRO A 216 -20.73 1.28 3.03
CA PRO A 216 -21.18 2.06 1.88
C PRO A 216 -22.27 3.04 2.31
N GLN A 217 -22.06 4.33 2.02
CA GLN A 217 -23.10 5.37 2.11
C GLN A 217 -24.01 5.32 0.88
#